data_AF-A0A3Q1GGK0-F1
#
_entry.id   AF-A0A3Q1GGK0-F1
#
_cell.length_a   1.000
_cell.length_b   1.000
_cell.length_c   1.000
_cell.angle_alpha   90.00
_cell.angle_beta   90.00
_cell.angle_gamma   90.00
#
_symmetry.space_group_name_H-M   'P 1'
#
loop_
_entity.id
_entity.type
_entity.pdbx_description
1 polymer ?
#
loop_
_entity_poly.entity_id
_entity_poly.type
_entity_poly.pdbx_seq_one_letter_code
_entity_poly.pdbx_strand_id
1 'polypeptide(L)'
;AKMSPSVFNFIDAKNKFTASARHALSGKSSKPLISIFNQIPGNETEKKTTLDQALRGVLGDLIQKPSCDDYLSLIYLSIDAVTEGICSATTPFVLLGDVLDCLPLDLCDKIFSFVEENVSTWKSNSFYTAGKNYLLRMCNDLLRRLSKSQNTVFCGRIQLFLARLFPLSEKSGLNLQSQFNLDNITVFNKNEQESTLGQKSTEEKEDGMEVEEGEMGEDDAPAPW
;
A
#
# COMPACT_ATOMS: atom_id res chain seq x y z
N ALA A 1 -31.29 -30.82 35.73
CA ALA A 1 -30.95 -29.38 35.75
C ALA A 1 -30.48 -28.99 34.36
N LYS A 2 -31.20 -28.11 33.65
CA LYS A 2 -30.72 -27.54 32.38
C LYS A 2 -29.57 -26.59 32.73
N MET A 3 -28.34 -26.94 32.39
CA MET A 3 -27.23 -25.99 32.40
C MET A 3 -27.63 -24.83 31.50
N SER A 4 -27.82 -23.64 32.08
CA SER A 4 -27.94 -22.40 31.32
C SER A 4 -26.69 -22.26 30.44
N PRO A 5 -26.82 -21.93 29.15
CA PRO A 5 -25.65 -21.68 28.31
C PRO A 5 -24.84 -20.56 28.97
N SER A 6 -23.54 -20.79 29.17
CA SER A 6 -22.64 -19.79 29.72
C SER A 6 -22.69 -18.56 28.82
N VAL A 7 -23.36 -17.51 29.29
CA VAL A 7 -23.52 -16.26 28.55
C VAL A 7 -22.12 -15.65 28.37
N PHE A 8 -21.72 -15.40 27.14
CA PHE A 8 -20.45 -14.74 26.85
C PHE A 8 -20.46 -13.33 27.43
N ASN A 9 -19.64 -13.06 28.44
CA ASN A 9 -19.49 -11.71 28.98
C ASN A 9 -18.44 -10.95 28.15
N PHE A 10 -18.92 -10.16 27.19
CA PHE A 10 -18.10 -9.34 26.29
C PHE A 10 -17.14 -8.41 27.03
N ILE A 11 -17.58 -7.78 28.13
CA ILE A 11 -16.79 -6.79 28.86
C ILE A 11 -15.63 -7.47 29.59
N ASP A 12 -15.92 -8.57 30.30
CA ASP A 12 -14.89 -9.33 31.01
C ASP A 12 -13.90 -9.98 30.05
N ALA A 13 -14.38 -10.54 28.94
CA ALA A 13 -13.53 -11.12 27.90
C ALA A 13 -12.62 -10.04 27.28
N LYS A 14 -13.17 -8.88 26.92
CA LYS A 14 -12.40 -7.76 26.38
C LYS A 14 -11.34 -7.27 27.36
N ASN A 15 -11.66 -7.13 28.64
CA ASN A 15 -10.71 -6.70 29.66
C ASN A 15 -9.56 -7.70 29.83
N LYS A 16 -9.87 -9.00 29.85
CA LYS A 16 -8.87 -10.08 29.90
C LYS A 16 -7.97 -10.09 28.66
N PHE A 17 -8.56 -9.99 27.46
CA PHE A 17 -7.79 -9.89 26.22
C PHE A 17 -6.92 -8.64 26.17
N THR A 18 -7.43 -7.50 26.65
CA THR A 18 -6.67 -6.24 26.69
C THR A 18 -5.46 -6.38 27.62
N ALA A 19 -5.65 -6.92 28.82
CA ALA A 19 -4.55 -7.18 29.76
C ALA A 19 -3.52 -8.16 29.17
N SER A 20 -3.98 -9.23 28.53
CA SER A 20 -3.12 -10.19 27.84
C SER A 20 -2.35 -9.57 26.69
N ALA A 21 -2.99 -8.72 25.88
CA ALA A 21 -2.37 -8.06 24.75
C ALA A 21 -1.24 -7.12 25.23
N ARG A 22 -1.46 -6.38 26.33
CA ARG A 22 -0.37 -5.58 26.95
C ARG A 22 0.79 -6.45 27.42
N HIS A 23 0.51 -7.57 28.08
CA HIS A 23 1.55 -8.49 28.52
C HIS A 23 2.31 -9.12 27.33
N ALA A 24 1.59 -9.43 26.25
CA ALA A 24 2.15 -9.96 25.01
C ALA A 24 3.04 -8.94 24.28
N LEU A 25 2.70 -7.64 24.33
CA LEU A 25 3.55 -6.57 23.81
C LEU A 25 4.88 -6.48 24.58
N SER A 26 4.85 -6.52 25.91
CA SER A 26 6.08 -6.52 26.72
C SER A 26 6.93 -7.79 26.56
N GLY A 27 6.30 -8.94 26.33
CA GLY A 27 6.96 -10.23 26.18
C GLY A 27 7.28 -10.66 24.75
N LYS A 28 6.88 -9.86 23.74
CA LYS A 28 6.95 -10.18 22.30
C LYS A 28 6.49 -11.59 21.95
N SER A 29 5.40 -12.06 22.58
CA SER A 29 4.90 -13.42 22.37
C SER A 29 3.38 -13.47 22.36
N SER A 30 2.82 -14.16 21.36
CA SER A 30 1.38 -14.44 21.21
C SER A 30 0.85 -15.53 22.16
N LYS A 31 1.74 -16.30 22.81
CA LYS A 31 1.36 -17.43 23.70
C LYS A 31 0.35 -17.07 24.81
N PRO A 32 0.49 -15.93 25.53
CA PRO A 32 -0.49 -15.54 26.55
C PRO A 32 -1.89 -15.31 25.97
N LEU A 33 -1.98 -14.76 24.76
CA LEU A 33 -3.25 -14.51 24.07
C LEU A 33 -3.95 -15.82 23.70
N ILE A 34 -3.20 -16.80 23.19
CA ILE A 34 -3.73 -18.12 22.84
C ILE A 34 -4.27 -18.83 24.08
N SER A 35 -3.53 -18.77 25.20
CA SER A 35 -3.96 -19.38 26.46
C SER A 35 -5.30 -18.80 26.94
N ILE A 36 -5.45 -17.48 26.91
CA ILE A 36 -6.68 -16.80 27.35
C ILE A 36 -7.82 -17.03 26.35
N PHE A 37 -7.54 -17.07 25.06
CA PHE A 37 -8.54 -17.38 24.02
C PHE A 37 -9.18 -18.76 24.21
N ASN A 38 -8.36 -19.76 24.58
CA ASN A 38 -8.84 -21.11 24.86
C ASN A 38 -9.60 -21.24 26.20
N GLN A 39 -9.29 -20.40 27.19
CA GLN A 39 -9.93 -20.42 28.50
C GLN A 39 -11.30 -19.72 28.52
N ILE A 40 -11.53 -18.75 27.62
CA ILE A 40 -12.79 -18.01 27.59
C ILE A 40 -13.88 -18.91 26.98
N PRO A 41 -15.01 -19.13 27.67
CA PRO A 41 -16.15 -19.82 27.09
C PRO A 41 -16.85 -18.90 26.07
N GLY A 42 -17.32 -19.41 24.94
CA GLY A 42 -18.00 -18.61 23.92
C GLY A 42 -17.89 -19.19 22.52
N ASN A 43 -18.62 -18.61 21.56
CA ASN A 43 -18.45 -18.94 20.15
C ASN A 43 -17.12 -18.38 19.63
N GLU A 44 -16.44 -19.11 18.74
CA GLU A 44 -15.18 -18.72 18.15
C GLU A 44 -15.25 -17.35 17.45
N THR A 45 -16.36 -17.06 16.76
CA THR A 45 -16.58 -15.75 16.12
C THR A 45 -16.68 -14.61 17.14
N GLU A 46 -17.33 -14.82 18.28
CA GLU A 46 -17.46 -13.81 19.34
C GLU A 46 -16.12 -13.53 20.01
N LYS A 47 -15.35 -14.59 20.29
CA LYS A 47 -14.00 -14.45 20.84
C LYS A 47 -13.08 -13.69 19.90
N LYS A 48 -13.06 -14.05 18.61
CA LYS A 48 -12.27 -13.37 17.57
C LYS A 48 -12.61 -11.89 17.50
N THR A 49 -13.90 -11.57 17.39
CA THR A 49 -14.37 -10.17 17.33
C THR A 49 -14.01 -9.39 18.60
N THR A 50 -14.10 -10.03 19.77
CA THR A 50 -13.73 -9.39 21.05
C THR A 50 -12.23 -9.16 21.15
N LEU A 51 -11.42 -10.10 20.66
CA LEU A 51 -9.97 -9.94 20.57
C LEU A 51 -9.59 -8.82 19.60
N ASP A 52 -10.22 -8.76 18.42
CA ASP A 52 -10.00 -7.69 17.44
C ASP A 52 -10.27 -6.31 18.06
N GLN A 53 -11.37 -6.18 18.81
CA GLN A 53 -11.68 -4.95 19.54
C GLN A 53 -10.71 -4.66 20.69
N ALA A 54 -10.20 -5.68 21.37
CA ALA A 54 -9.21 -5.51 22.43
C ALA A 54 -7.87 -5.00 21.87
N LEU A 55 -7.40 -5.56 20.75
CA LEU A 55 -6.19 -5.10 20.06
C LEU A 55 -6.33 -3.65 19.59
N ARG A 56 -7.50 -3.28 19.04
CA ARG A 56 -7.78 -1.89 18.66
C ARG A 56 -7.86 -0.95 19.86
N GLY A 57 -8.37 -1.43 20.99
CA GLY A 57 -8.34 -0.69 22.26
C GLY A 57 -6.92 -0.42 22.75
N VAL A 58 -6.04 -1.42 22.70
CA VAL A 58 -4.61 -1.27 23.03
C VAL A 58 -3.92 -0.26 22.10
N LEU A 59 -4.23 -0.30 20.80
CA LEU A 59 -3.74 0.71 19.86
C LEU A 59 -4.16 2.13 20.28
N GLY A 60 -5.42 2.32 20.70
CA GLY A 60 -5.92 3.61 21.18
C GLY A 60 -5.10 4.18 22.34
N ASP A 61 -4.64 3.33 23.26
CA ASP A 61 -3.78 3.76 24.37
C ASP A 61 -2.34 4.07 23.92
N LEU A 62 -1.82 3.30 22.95
CA LEU A 62 -0.49 3.54 22.38
C LEU A 62 -0.45 4.86 21.58
N ILE A 63 -1.58 5.33 21.03
CA ILE A 63 -1.65 6.64 20.37
C ILE A 63 -1.37 7.79 21.35
N GLN A 64 -1.67 7.62 22.65
CA GLN A 64 -1.37 8.65 23.66
C GLN A 64 0.14 8.77 23.96
N LYS A 65 0.93 7.73 23.68
CA LYS A 65 2.38 7.70 23.86
C LYS A 65 3.05 7.15 22.60
N PRO A 66 3.24 7.99 21.58
CA PRO A 66 3.67 7.51 20.27
C PRO A 66 5.08 6.93 20.32
N SER A 67 5.15 5.63 20.03
CA SER A 67 6.38 4.86 19.90
C SER A 67 6.24 3.94 18.70
N CYS A 68 7.08 4.15 17.67
CA CYS A 68 7.03 3.36 16.45
C CYS A 68 7.22 1.86 16.72
N ASP A 69 8.10 1.52 17.67
CA ASP A 69 8.41 0.14 18.01
C ASP A 69 7.21 -0.58 18.63
N ASP A 70 6.39 0.15 19.40
CA ASP A 70 5.19 -0.42 20.02
C ASP A 70 4.08 -0.65 18.99
N TYR A 71 3.92 0.24 18.01
CA TYR A 71 2.98 0.03 16.90
C TYR A 71 3.38 -1.16 16.04
N LEU A 72 4.65 -1.26 15.68
CA LEU A 72 5.16 -2.39 14.90
C LEU A 72 5.00 -3.70 15.68
N SER A 73 5.33 -3.71 16.97
CA SER A 73 5.15 -4.88 17.83
C SER A 73 3.69 -5.31 17.92
N LEU A 74 2.75 -4.36 17.99
CA LEU A 74 1.32 -4.66 17.97
C LEU A 74 0.86 -5.26 16.63
N ILE A 75 1.36 -4.72 15.50
CA ILE A 75 1.04 -5.25 14.18
C ILE A 75 1.61 -6.66 14.01
N TYR A 76 2.86 -6.90 14.39
CA TYR A 76 3.45 -8.26 14.41
C TYR A 76 2.61 -9.23 15.25
N LEU A 77 2.23 -8.80 16.47
CA LEU A 77 1.40 -9.61 17.35
C LEU A 77 0.05 -9.95 16.71
N SER A 78 -0.54 -9.02 15.95
CA SER A 78 -1.79 -9.26 15.23
C SER A 78 -1.62 -10.25 14.06
N ILE A 79 -0.49 -10.19 13.33
CA ILE A 79 -0.16 -11.16 12.28
C ILE A 79 -0.01 -12.55 12.89
N ASP A 80 0.76 -12.67 13.97
CA ASP A 80 0.95 -13.93 14.70
C ASP A 80 -0.40 -14.49 15.19
N ALA A 81 -1.25 -13.63 15.76
CA ALA A 81 -2.58 -14.00 16.22
C ALA A 81 -3.49 -14.52 15.08
N VAL A 82 -3.34 -14.00 13.86
CA VAL A 82 -4.04 -14.53 12.69
C VAL A 82 -3.43 -15.87 12.24
N THR A 83 -2.11 -16.01 12.25
CA THR A 83 -1.46 -17.29 11.88
C THR A 83 -1.84 -18.43 12.84
N GLU A 84 -2.03 -18.12 14.12
CA GLU A 84 -2.50 -19.06 15.16
C GLU A 84 -4.03 -19.26 15.11
N GLY A 85 -4.74 -18.55 14.22
CA GLY A 85 -6.18 -18.72 13.99
C GLY A 85 -7.09 -18.10 15.05
N ILE A 86 -6.55 -17.32 15.99
CA ILE A 86 -7.30 -16.69 17.10
C ILE A 86 -7.85 -15.30 16.74
N CYS A 87 -7.43 -14.71 15.62
CA CYS A 87 -7.78 -13.35 15.20
C CYS A 87 -8.29 -13.33 13.74
N SER A 88 -9.05 -12.29 13.36
CA SER A 88 -9.54 -12.14 11.99
C SER A 88 -8.41 -11.73 11.03
N ALA A 89 -8.41 -12.28 9.81
CA ALA A 89 -7.42 -11.95 8.78
C ALA A 89 -7.43 -10.47 8.37
N THR A 90 -8.51 -9.74 8.67
CA THR A 90 -8.62 -8.30 8.41
C THR A 90 -7.95 -7.43 9.47
N THR A 91 -7.76 -7.94 10.69
CA THR A 91 -7.35 -7.14 11.86
C THR A 91 -5.99 -6.46 11.69
N PRO A 92 -4.93 -7.12 11.19
CA PRO A 92 -3.64 -6.47 10.98
C PRO A 92 -3.74 -5.27 10.02
N PHE A 93 -4.56 -5.39 8.98
CA PHE A 93 -4.75 -4.32 7.99
C PHE A 93 -5.52 -3.13 8.54
N VAL A 94 -6.53 -3.38 9.37
CA VAL A 94 -7.29 -2.31 10.04
C VAL A 94 -6.39 -1.56 11.03
N LEU A 95 -5.62 -2.29 11.84
CA LEU A 95 -4.68 -1.68 12.79
C LEU A 95 -3.59 -0.87 12.06
N LEU A 96 -3.03 -1.41 10.98
CA LEU A 96 -2.04 -0.71 10.17
C LEU A 96 -2.60 0.58 9.54
N GLY A 97 -3.84 0.53 9.03
CA GLY A 97 -4.53 1.71 8.51
C GLY A 97 -4.75 2.78 9.59
N ASP A 98 -5.30 2.36 10.74
CA ASP A 98 -5.53 3.27 11.88
C ASP A 98 -4.21 3.92 12.37
N VAL A 99 -3.12 3.15 12.43
CA VAL A 99 -1.77 3.66 12.78
C VAL A 99 -1.33 4.71 11.76
N LEU A 100 -1.36 4.40 10.47
CA LEU A 100 -0.88 5.31 9.43
C LEU A 100 -1.71 6.59 9.36
N ASP A 101 -3.03 6.52 9.58
CA ASP A 101 -3.91 7.69 9.62
C ASP A 101 -3.63 8.61 10.81
N CYS A 102 -3.22 8.05 11.95
CA CYS A 102 -2.91 8.80 13.16
C CYS A 102 -1.48 9.37 13.19
N LEU A 103 -0.58 8.90 12.32
CA LEU A 103 0.84 9.29 12.34
C LEU A 103 1.18 10.42 11.35
N PRO A 104 2.13 11.31 11.70
CA PRO A 104 2.79 12.21 10.75
C PRO A 104 3.52 11.47 9.61
N LEU A 105 3.72 12.16 8.47
CA LEU A 105 4.26 11.55 7.24
C LEU A 105 5.66 10.95 7.39
N ASP A 106 6.50 11.56 8.23
CA ASP A 106 7.85 11.12 8.57
C ASP A 106 7.87 9.77 9.31
N LEU A 107 6.86 9.50 10.15
CA LEU A 107 6.71 8.21 10.82
C LEU A 107 6.01 7.18 9.91
N CYS A 108 5.09 7.63 9.05
CA CYS A 108 4.46 6.77 8.05
C CYS A 108 5.50 6.10 7.13
N ASP A 109 6.59 6.78 6.76
CA ASP A 109 7.66 6.21 5.94
C ASP A 109 8.35 5.01 6.63
N LYS A 110 8.62 5.12 7.93
CA LYS A 110 9.20 4.02 8.73
C LYS A 110 8.25 2.82 8.81
N ILE A 111 6.97 3.06 9.10
CA ILE A 111 5.96 2.00 9.14
C ILE A 111 5.77 1.37 7.76
N PHE A 112 5.80 2.16 6.69
CA PHE A 112 5.64 1.65 5.33
C PHE A 112 6.80 0.75 4.90
N SER A 113 8.02 1.05 5.35
CA SER A 113 9.19 0.18 5.13
C SER A 113 8.97 -1.23 5.69
N PHE A 114 8.36 -1.34 6.88
CA PHE A 114 7.93 -2.62 7.44
C PHE A 114 6.86 -3.32 6.57
N VAL A 115 5.91 -2.57 5.99
CA VAL A 115 4.90 -3.13 5.09
C VAL A 115 5.53 -3.69 3.81
N GLU A 116 6.54 -3.00 3.26
CA GLU A 116 7.29 -3.44 2.07
C GLU A 116 8.10 -4.71 2.32
N GLU A 117 8.73 -4.83 3.50
CA GLU A 117 9.48 -6.03 3.88
C GLU A 117 8.58 -7.27 4.02
N ASN A 118 7.32 -7.07 4.43
CA ASN A 118 6.36 -8.14 4.69
C ASN A 118 5.43 -8.44 3.50
N VAL A 119 5.77 -8.02 2.27
CA VAL A 119 5.00 -8.30 1.03
C VAL A 119 4.67 -9.78 0.85
N SER A 120 5.59 -10.68 1.17
CA SER A 120 5.38 -12.13 1.08
C SER A 120 4.23 -12.60 1.97
N THR A 121 4.14 -12.08 3.20
CA THR A 121 3.06 -12.35 4.15
C THR A 121 1.72 -11.85 3.61
N TRP A 122 1.69 -10.61 3.10
CA TRP A 122 0.47 -10.01 2.55
C TRP A 122 -0.06 -10.70 1.28
N LYS A 123 0.85 -11.29 0.48
CA LYS A 123 0.49 -12.04 -0.74
C LYS A 123 0.07 -13.48 -0.47
N SER A 124 0.21 -13.98 0.75
CA SER A 124 -0.25 -15.33 1.08
C SER A 124 -1.79 -15.42 0.97
N ASN A 125 -2.31 -16.59 0.61
CA ASN A 125 -3.74 -16.78 0.33
C ASN A 125 -4.65 -16.38 1.51
N SER A 126 -4.19 -16.60 2.75
CA SER A 126 -4.94 -16.27 3.97
C SER A 126 -5.18 -14.77 4.13
N PHE A 127 -4.23 -13.95 3.67
CA PHE A 127 -4.24 -12.50 3.87
C PHE A 127 -4.64 -11.74 2.60
N TYR A 128 -4.31 -12.23 1.41
CA TYR A 128 -4.49 -11.51 0.15
C TYR A 128 -5.97 -11.16 -0.13
N THR A 129 -6.86 -12.16 -0.07
CA THR A 129 -8.29 -11.96 -0.37
C THR A 129 -8.96 -10.99 0.60
N ALA A 130 -8.61 -11.07 1.89
CA ALA A 130 -9.17 -10.23 2.93
C ALA A 130 -8.55 -8.82 2.97
N GLY A 131 -7.25 -8.71 2.65
CA GLY A 131 -6.43 -7.52 2.88
C GLY A 131 -6.24 -6.59 1.69
N LYS A 132 -6.38 -7.09 0.45
CA LYS A 132 -6.04 -6.31 -0.75
C LYS A 132 -6.74 -4.95 -0.85
N ASN A 133 -8.02 -4.88 -0.48
CA ASN A 133 -8.79 -3.64 -0.50
C ASN A 133 -8.36 -2.67 0.60
N TYR A 134 -7.94 -3.18 1.75
CA TYR A 134 -7.41 -2.35 2.84
C TYR A 134 -6.05 -1.76 2.46
N LEU A 135 -5.16 -2.57 1.89
CA LEU A 135 -3.86 -2.11 1.40
C LEU A 135 -4.02 -1.04 0.31
N LEU A 136 -4.93 -1.24 -0.65
CA LEU A 136 -5.21 -0.26 -1.69
C LEU A 136 -5.72 1.06 -1.11
N ARG A 137 -6.69 1.00 -0.18
CA ARG A 137 -7.25 2.18 0.47
C ARG A 137 -6.18 2.96 1.22
N MET A 138 -5.41 2.27 2.06
CA MET A 138 -4.32 2.83 2.85
C MET A 138 -3.24 3.49 1.97
N CYS A 139 -2.83 2.83 0.89
CA CYS A 139 -1.87 3.42 -0.05
C CYS A 139 -2.43 4.66 -0.74
N ASN A 140 -3.70 4.65 -1.16
CA ASN A 140 -4.35 5.81 -1.78
C ASN A 140 -4.52 6.98 -0.80
N ASP A 141 -4.84 6.69 0.46
CA ASP A 141 -4.95 7.72 1.50
C ASP A 141 -3.58 8.34 1.81
N LEU A 142 -2.50 7.55 1.84
CA LEU A 142 -1.13 8.06 1.90
C LEU A 142 -0.81 8.94 0.68
N LEU A 143 -1.07 8.46 -0.54
CA LEU A 143 -0.83 9.23 -1.77
C LEU A 143 -1.58 10.58 -1.78
N ARG A 144 -2.81 10.63 -1.22
CA ARG A 144 -3.58 11.88 -1.09
C ARG A 144 -2.97 12.84 -0.06
N ARG A 145 -2.34 12.32 0.99
CA ARG A 145 -1.68 13.12 2.05
C ARG A 145 -0.29 13.61 1.64
N LEU A 146 0.37 12.94 0.69
CA LEU A 146 1.70 13.31 0.22
C LEU A 146 1.67 14.50 -0.74
N SER A 147 2.60 15.43 -0.54
CA SER A 147 2.85 16.50 -1.51
C SER A 147 3.52 15.93 -2.76
N LYS A 148 2.96 16.23 -3.94
CA LYS A 148 3.47 15.80 -5.25
C LYS A 148 4.86 16.37 -5.59
N SER A 149 5.32 17.43 -4.90
CA SER A 149 6.61 18.09 -5.19
C SER A 149 7.73 17.77 -4.21
N GLN A 150 7.42 17.38 -2.97
CA GLN A 150 8.43 17.17 -1.92
C GLN A 150 8.67 15.69 -1.60
N ASN A 151 7.64 14.85 -1.67
CA ASN A 151 7.71 13.45 -1.24
C ASN A 151 7.67 12.47 -2.42
N THR A 152 8.37 12.80 -3.50
CA THR A 152 8.36 12.03 -4.76
C THR A 152 8.93 10.62 -4.58
N VAL A 153 9.97 10.45 -3.76
CA VAL A 153 10.58 9.14 -3.47
C VAL A 153 9.60 8.22 -2.75
N PHE A 154 8.94 8.73 -1.69
CA PHE A 154 7.99 7.92 -0.92
C PHE A 154 6.73 7.59 -1.73
N CYS A 155 6.25 8.53 -2.54
CA CYS A 155 5.17 8.29 -3.51
C CYS A 155 5.54 7.15 -4.49
N GLY A 156 6.76 7.18 -5.05
CA GLY A 156 7.24 6.14 -5.96
C GLY A 156 7.34 4.76 -5.30
N ARG A 157 7.78 4.69 -4.04
CA ARG A 157 7.80 3.45 -3.24
C ARG A 157 6.39 2.86 -3.06
N ILE A 158 5.41 3.70 -2.72
CA ILE A 158 4.02 3.26 -2.58
C ILE A 158 3.48 2.71 -3.90
N GLN A 159 3.73 3.39 -5.03
CA GLN A 159 3.30 2.91 -6.35
C GLN A 159 3.97 1.60 -6.74
N LEU A 160 5.27 1.44 -6.45
CA LEU A 160 6.01 0.20 -6.70
C LEU A 160 5.49 -0.95 -5.84
N PHE A 161 5.15 -0.68 -4.58
CA PHE A 161 4.51 -1.65 -3.69
C PHE A 161 3.15 -2.11 -4.24
N LEU A 162 2.28 -1.18 -4.67
CA LEU A 162 0.99 -1.49 -5.29
C LEU A 162 1.16 -2.36 -6.55
N ALA A 163 2.12 -2.02 -7.41
CA ALA A 163 2.42 -2.80 -8.62
C ALA A 163 2.94 -4.22 -8.32
N ARG A 164 3.63 -4.42 -7.19
CA ARG A 164 4.08 -5.76 -6.75
C ARG A 164 2.99 -6.58 -6.07
N LEU A 165 2.07 -5.91 -5.38
CA LEU A 165 0.98 -6.51 -4.65
C LEU A 165 -0.11 -7.04 -5.60
N PHE A 166 -0.48 -6.24 -6.60
CA PHE A 166 -1.54 -6.58 -7.54
C PHE A 166 -0.99 -7.27 -8.79
N PRO A 167 -1.43 -8.51 -9.10
CA PRO A 167 -1.10 -9.13 -10.37
C PRO A 167 -1.68 -8.28 -11.51
N LEU A 168 -0.99 -8.24 -12.65
CA LEU A 168 -1.35 -7.42 -13.83
C LEU A 168 -2.76 -7.70 -14.37
N SER A 169 -3.34 -8.84 -14.03
CA SER A 169 -4.69 -9.26 -14.41
C SER A 169 -5.79 -8.77 -13.47
N GLU A 170 -5.46 -8.09 -12.37
CA GLU A 170 -6.48 -7.58 -11.46
C GLU A 170 -7.14 -6.30 -11.99
N LYS A 171 -8.48 -6.22 -11.89
CA LYS A 171 -9.27 -5.06 -12.34
C LYS A 171 -8.76 -3.71 -11.79
N SER A 172 -8.13 -3.67 -10.63
CA SER A 172 -7.63 -2.44 -10.00
C SER A 172 -6.44 -1.82 -10.76
N GLY A 173 -5.66 -2.63 -11.48
CA GLY A 173 -4.53 -2.18 -12.31
C GLY A 173 -4.92 -1.88 -13.76
N LEU A 174 -6.20 -2.03 -14.12
CA LEU A 174 -6.69 -1.80 -15.47
C LEU A 174 -7.36 -0.43 -15.58
N ASN A 175 -7.01 0.34 -16.60
CA ASN A 175 -7.75 1.53 -16.99
C ASN A 175 -9.03 1.13 -17.74
N LEU A 176 -10.00 0.54 -17.04
CA LEU A 176 -11.23 -0.01 -17.62
C LEU A 176 -12.09 1.04 -18.34
N GLN A 177 -11.93 2.31 -17.96
CA GLN A 177 -12.66 3.43 -18.53
C GLN A 177 -11.96 4.03 -19.76
N SER A 178 -10.76 3.53 -20.10
CA SER A 178 -9.93 3.98 -21.22
C SER A 178 -9.77 5.50 -21.29
N GLN A 179 -9.70 6.16 -20.13
CA GLN A 179 -9.45 7.59 -20.07
C GLN A 179 -7.95 7.82 -20.26
N PHE A 180 -7.59 8.46 -21.37
CA PHE A 180 -6.22 8.87 -21.64
C PHE A 180 -5.99 10.26 -21.03
N ASN A 181 -4.84 10.44 -20.38
CA ASN A 181 -4.42 11.76 -19.91
C ASN A 181 -4.02 12.62 -21.14
N LEU A 182 -4.90 13.53 -21.57
CA LEU A 182 -4.65 14.45 -22.69
C LEU A 182 -3.93 15.75 -22.26
N ASP A 183 -3.65 15.90 -20.97
CA ASP A 183 -3.04 17.11 -20.39
C ASP A 183 -1.58 17.32 -20.81
N ASN A 184 -0.92 16.30 -21.37
CA ASN A 184 0.40 16.43 -22.00
C ASN A 184 0.27 17.12 -23.37
N ILE A 185 -0.04 18.41 -23.36
CA ILE A 185 -0.10 19.23 -24.56
C ILE A 185 1.29 19.79 -24.83
N THR A 186 1.95 19.29 -25.87
CA THR A 186 3.15 19.92 -26.43
C THR A 186 2.74 21.21 -27.13
N VAL A 187 2.94 22.35 -26.48
CA VAL A 187 2.71 23.65 -27.11
C VAL A 187 3.90 23.95 -28.02
N PHE A 188 3.71 23.81 -29.33
CA PHE A 188 4.71 24.24 -30.31
C PHE A 188 4.76 25.77 -30.33
N ASN A 189 5.96 26.34 -30.18
CA ASN A 189 6.15 27.78 -30.35
C ASN A 189 5.90 28.13 -31.83
N LYS A 190 4.88 28.97 -32.09
CA LYS A 190 4.53 29.43 -33.45
C LYS A 190 5.31 30.67 -33.89
N ASN A 191 6.09 31.26 -32.98
CA ASN A 191 6.94 32.40 -33.29
C ASN A 191 8.32 31.88 -33.69
N GLU A 192 8.64 31.95 -34.99
CA GLU A 192 9.95 31.55 -35.53
C GLU A 192 11.12 32.31 -34.85
N GLN A 193 10.86 33.49 -34.28
CA GLN A 193 11.85 34.34 -33.62
C GLN A 193 12.24 33.90 -32.20
N GLU A 194 11.46 33.04 -31.54
CA GLU A 194 11.77 32.50 -30.20
C GLU A 194 12.16 31.01 -30.23
N SER A 195 12.37 30.44 -31.42
CA SER A 195 12.83 29.06 -31.55
C SER A 195 14.31 28.96 -31.20
N THR A 196 14.64 28.26 -30.11
CA THR A 196 16.03 27.94 -29.72
C THR A 196 16.73 26.96 -30.67
N LEU A 197 16.05 26.48 -31.71
CA LEU A 197 16.59 25.53 -32.71
C LEU A 197 16.98 26.20 -34.05
N GLY A 198 17.01 27.53 -34.11
CA GLY A 198 17.23 28.27 -35.35
C GLY A 198 18.21 29.44 -35.24
N GLN A 199 19.42 29.23 -34.71
CA GLN A 199 20.51 30.16 -35.04
C GLN A 199 20.98 29.87 -36.47
N LYS A 200 20.48 30.66 -37.43
CA LYS A 200 21.08 30.80 -38.76
C LYS A 200 22.56 31.14 -38.59
N SER A 201 23.43 30.26 -39.09
CA SER A 201 24.81 30.60 -39.43
C SER A 201 24.79 31.76 -40.42
N THR A 202 25.39 32.87 -40.01
CA THR A 202 25.63 34.08 -40.80
C THR A 202 26.46 33.76 -42.04
N GLU A 203 25.94 34.20 -43.19
CA GLU A 203 26.62 34.58 -44.44
C GLU A 203 28.08 34.11 -44.65
N GLU A 204 28.26 33.11 -45.52
CA GLU A 204 29.44 33.03 -46.39
C GLU A 204 29.01 32.78 -47.85
N LYS A 205 29.81 33.33 -48.76
CA LYS A 205 29.48 33.80 -50.11
C LYS A 205 29.18 32.70 -51.12
N GLU A 206 28.44 33.09 -52.17
CA GLU A 206 28.37 32.43 -53.47
C GLU A 206 29.77 32.03 -53.98
N ASP A 207 29.96 30.75 -54.25
CA ASP A 207 30.73 30.31 -55.41
C ASP A 207 30.04 29.07 -56.00
N GLY A 208 29.86 29.07 -57.32
CA GLY A 208 29.02 28.11 -58.03
C GLY A 208 29.62 26.71 -58.03
N MET A 209 28.76 25.70 -57.84
CA MET A 209 29.14 24.30 -58.10
C MET A 209 28.02 23.62 -58.88
N GLU A 210 28.40 23.11 -60.05
CA GLU A 210 27.56 22.53 -61.10
C GLU A 210 26.75 21.33 -60.61
N VAL A 211 25.51 21.24 -61.08
CA VAL A 211 24.58 20.13 -60.81
C VAL A 211 24.95 18.98 -61.76
N GLU A 212 25.45 17.86 -61.24
CA GLU A 212 25.41 16.58 -61.97
C GLU A 212 24.09 15.87 -61.62
N GLU A 213 23.21 15.76 -62.61
CA GLU A 213 22.04 14.88 -62.56
C GLU A 213 22.50 13.42 -62.50
N GLY A 214 22.41 12.83 -61.31
CA GLY A 214 22.62 11.40 -61.08
C GLY A 214 21.38 10.58 -61.43
N GLU A 215 21.58 9.69 -62.38
CA GLU A 215 20.65 8.77 -63.04
C GLU A 215 19.75 7.95 -62.09
N MET A 216 18.51 7.77 -62.54
CA MET A 216 17.40 7.05 -61.91
C MET A 216 17.69 5.55 -61.81
N GLY A 217 17.60 4.97 -60.61
CA GLY A 217 17.55 3.53 -60.39
C GLY A 217 16.24 3.15 -59.73
N GLU A 218 15.25 2.78 -60.53
CA GLU A 218 14.05 2.04 -60.08
C GLU A 218 14.49 0.63 -59.66
N ASP A 219 14.25 0.25 -58.40
CA ASP A 219 13.78 -1.08 -58.00
C ASP A 219 13.82 -1.21 -56.48
N ASP A 220 12.65 -1.21 -55.84
CA ASP A 220 12.25 -2.36 -55.02
C ASP A 220 10.79 -2.18 -54.59
N ALA A 221 9.92 -2.99 -55.19
CA ALA A 221 8.51 -3.09 -54.86
C ALA A 221 8.32 -3.70 -53.46
N PRO A 222 7.27 -3.31 -52.72
CA PRO A 222 6.98 -3.89 -51.41
C PRO A 222 6.42 -5.32 -51.55
N ALA A 223 6.98 -6.26 -50.80
CA ALA A 223 6.47 -7.63 -50.69
C ALA A 223 5.08 -7.64 -50.03
N PRO A 224 4.05 -8.29 -50.63
CA PRO A 224 2.73 -8.42 -50.03
C PRO A 224 2.70 -9.48 -48.92
N TRP A 225 1.85 -9.24 -47.92
CA TRP A 225 1.34 -10.25 -46.98
C TRP A 225 0.06 -10.88 -47.52
#